data_AF-A0A9X4LE22-F1
#
_entry.id   AF-A0A9X4LE22-F1
#
_cell.length_a   1.000
_cell.length_b   1.000
_cell.length_c   1.000
_cell.angle_alpha   90.00
_cell.angle_beta   90.00
_cell.angle_gamma   90.00
#
_symmetry.space_group_name_H-M   'P 1'
#
loop_
_entity.id
_entity.type
_entity.pdbx_description
1 polymer ?
#
loop_
_entity_poly.entity_id
_entity_poly.type
_entity_poly.pdbx_seq_one_letter_code
_entity_poly.pdbx_strand_id
1 'polypeptide(L)'
;MSKHLWRVEIELKRNMVDYWNDCFNDLHILKPDYTMINKTSERHTVMALLFDESEWGKLNRNTKYKFKKIFKEISPIDLTDLMKQTLKANEKQLQKQIDFWQREFRFWK
;
A
#
# COMPACT_ATOMS: atom_id res chain seq x y z
N MET A 1 3.63 12.43 -23.52
CA MET A 1 2.74 12.50 -22.33
C MET A 1 2.03 11.17 -22.17
N SER A 2 1.97 10.63 -20.95
CA SER A 2 1.17 9.43 -20.65
C SER A 2 -0.32 9.74 -20.79
N LYS A 3 -1.11 8.83 -21.38
CA LYS A 3 -2.58 8.96 -21.45
C LYS A 3 -3.25 8.79 -20.09
N HIS A 4 -2.54 8.26 -19.10
CA HIS A 4 -3.07 7.94 -17.78
C HIS A 4 -2.16 8.48 -16.68
N LEU A 5 -2.76 9.14 -15.68
CA LEU A 5 -2.10 9.65 -14.49
C LEU A 5 -2.94 9.27 -13.28
N TRP A 6 -2.36 8.47 -12.39
CA TRP A 6 -2.99 8.03 -11.15
C TRP A 6 -2.12 8.49 -9.98
N ARG A 7 -2.76 8.96 -8.90
CA ARG A 7 -2.09 9.39 -7.67
C ARG A 7 -2.45 8.44 -6.55
N VAL A 8 -1.43 8.01 -5.81
CA VAL A 8 -1.60 7.31 -4.53
C VAL A 8 -1.30 8.30 -3.42
N GLU A 9 -2.29 8.58 -2.59
CA GLU A 9 -2.15 9.44 -1.41
C GLU A 9 -2.21 8.60 -0.14
N ILE A 10 -1.29 8.84 0.78
CA ILE A 10 -1.22 8.16 2.07
C ILE A 10 -1.33 9.23 3.16
N GLU A 11 -2.43 9.19 3.90
CA GLU A 11 -2.68 10.12 4.98
C GLU A 11 -2.16 9.52 6.30
N LEU A 12 -1.02 10.04 6.78
CA LEU A 12 -0.45 9.67 8.08
C LEU A 12 -0.98 10.61 9.16
N LYS A 13 -1.47 10.06 10.28
CA LYS A 13 -2.04 10.82 11.41
C LYS A 13 -1.44 10.39 12.73
N ARG A 14 -1.51 11.29 13.72
CA ARG A 14 -1.03 11.04 15.10
C ARG A 14 0.42 10.56 15.05
N ASN A 15 0.76 9.53 15.81
CA ASN A 15 2.12 8.99 15.89
C ASN A 15 2.62 8.34 14.59
N MET A 16 1.75 8.05 13.61
CA MET A 16 2.20 7.50 12.32
C MET A 16 3.00 8.51 11.50
N VAL A 17 2.88 9.81 11.80
CA VAL A 17 3.65 10.85 11.11
C VAL A 17 5.16 10.72 11.36
N ASP A 18 5.56 10.19 12.52
CA ASP A 18 6.97 10.00 12.86
C ASP A 18 7.61 8.83 12.10
N TYR A 19 6.79 7.93 11.55
CA TYR A 19 7.21 6.77 10.76
C TYR A 19 7.00 6.96 9.25
N TRP A 20 6.88 8.22 8.79
CA TRP A 20 6.63 8.53 7.38
C TRP A 20 7.70 7.94 6.44
N ASN A 21 8.94 7.85 6.89
CA ASN A 21 10.08 7.35 6.11
C ASN A 21 10.09 5.81 5.95
N ASP A 22 9.25 5.09 6.71
CA ASP A 22 9.14 3.63 6.66
C ASP A 22 7.67 3.13 6.58
N CYS A 23 6.76 4.02 6.17
CA CYS A 23 5.32 3.78 6.16
C CYS A 23 4.85 2.67 5.20
N PHE A 24 5.72 2.19 4.30
CA PHE A 24 5.41 1.18 3.30
C PHE A 24 5.68 -0.27 3.76
N ASN A 25 6.17 -0.49 4.99
CA ASN A 25 6.52 -1.86 5.40
C ASN A 25 5.31 -2.78 5.55
N ASP A 26 4.18 -2.26 6.01
CA ASP A 26 2.94 -3.03 6.17
C ASP A 26 1.94 -2.84 5.02
N LEU A 27 2.23 -1.94 4.06
CA LEU A 27 1.37 -1.63 2.93
C LEU A 27 1.87 -2.31 1.66
N HIS A 28 0.97 -3.02 0.96
CA HIS A 28 1.25 -3.54 -0.38
C HIS A 28 0.29 -2.94 -1.39
N ILE A 29 0.81 -2.41 -2.50
CA ILE A 29 0.03 -1.93 -3.64
C ILE A 29 0.22 -2.88 -4.81
N LEU A 30 -0.71 -3.82 -4.91
CA LEU A 30 -0.65 -4.95 -5.80
C LEU A 30 -1.60 -4.79 -6.99
N LYS A 31 -1.25 -5.41 -8.11
CA LYS A 31 -2.18 -5.66 -9.22
C LYS A 31 -2.35 -7.17 -9.40
N PRO A 32 -3.37 -7.77 -8.78
CA PRO A 32 -3.61 -9.21 -8.85
C PRO A 32 -4.08 -9.65 -10.24
N ASP A 33 -3.64 -10.83 -10.67
CA ASP A 33 -4.10 -11.51 -11.88
C ASP A 33 -4.80 -12.82 -11.52
N TYR A 34 -6.14 -12.79 -11.48
CA TYR A 34 -6.94 -13.97 -11.15
C TYR A 34 -6.81 -15.10 -12.17
N THR A 35 -6.30 -14.84 -13.38
CA THR A 35 -6.13 -15.88 -14.41
C THR A 35 -5.02 -16.86 -14.05
N MET A 36 -4.10 -16.47 -13.16
CA MET A 36 -3.05 -17.34 -12.62
C MET A 36 -3.58 -18.44 -11.70
N ILE A 37 -4.86 -18.40 -11.29
CA ILE A 37 -5.46 -19.38 -10.41
C ILE A 37 -6.05 -20.55 -11.21
N ASN A 38 -5.44 -21.73 -11.04
CA ASN A 38 -5.90 -22.97 -11.67
C ASN A 38 -7.24 -23.46 -11.11
N LYS A 39 -7.43 -23.37 -9.78
CA LYS A 39 -8.62 -23.89 -9.10
C LYS A 39 -9.80 -22.93 -9.28
N THR A 40 -10.82 -23.37 -10.02
CA THR A 40 -12.01 -22.57 -10.37
C THR A 40 -12.69 -21.94 -9.15
N SER A 41 -12.86 -22.66 -8.05
CA SER A 41 -13.53 -22.11 -6.86
C SER A 41 -12.71 -21.00 -6.20
N GLU A 42 -11.38 -21.12 -6.14
CA GLU A 42 -10.52 -20.06 -5.60
C GLU A 42 -10.48 -18.86 -6.53
N ARG A 43 -10.50 -19.08 -7.85
CA ARG A 43 -10.59 -18.01 -8.84
C ARG A 43 -11.88 -17.21 -8.69
N HIS A 44 -13.02 -17.88 -8.53
CA HIS A 44 -14.31 -17.21 -8.31
C HIS A 44 -14.31 -16.41 -7.00
N THR A 45 -13.77 -16.95 -5.91
CA THR A 45 -13.65 -16.18 -4.67
C THR A 45 -12.73 -14.98 -4.82
N VAL A 46 -11.58 -15.12 -5.49
CA VAL A 46 -10.67 -13.99 -5.75
C VAL A 46 -11.32 -12.93 -6.62
N MET A 47 -12.04 -13.31 -7.66
CA MET A 47 -12.82 -12.36 -8.47
C MET A 47 -13.82 -11.59 -7.61
N ALA A 48 -14.62 -12.28 -6.79
CA ALA A 48 -15.59 -11.64 -5.91
C ALA A 48 -14.91 -10.62 -4.96
N LEU A 49 -13.81 -11.01 -4.32
CA LEU A 49 -13.04 -10.15 -3.42
C LEU A 49 -12.34 -8.98 -4.12
N LEU A 50 -12.00 -9.12 -5.41
CA LEU A 50 -11.32 -8.08 -6.20
C LEU A 50 -12.28 -6.98 -6.67
N PHE A 51 -13.54 -7.35 -6.94
CA PHE A 51 -14.54 -6.44 -7.50
C PHE A 51 -15.57 -5.95 -6.46
N ASP A 52 -15.70 -6.61 -5.32
CA ASP A 52 -16.61 -6.20 -4.24
C ASP A 52 -15.93 -6.34 -2.86
N GLU A 53 -15.61 -5.19 -2.25
CA GLU A 53 -14.98 -5.13 -0.93
C GLU A 53 -15.87 -5.73 0.18
N SER A 54 -17.20 -5.70 0.02
CA SER A 54 -18.14 -6.22 1.01
C SER A 54 -18.01 -7.74 1.22
N GLU A 55 -17.50 -8.46 0.21
CA GLU A 55 -17.25 -9.90 0.27
C GLU A 55 -16.19 -10.26 1.32
N TRP A 56 -15.23 -9.37 1.59
CA TRP A 56 -14.27 -9.58 2.68
C TRP A 56 -14.98 -9.68 4.02
N GLY A 57 -16.04 -8.91 4.25
CA GLY A 57 -16.82 -8.93 5.50
C GLY A 57 -17.39 -10.31 5.84
N LYS A 58 -17.74 -11.10 4.80
CA LYS A 58 -18.40 -12.41 4.90
C LYS A 58 -17.42 -13.55 5.23
N LEU A 59 -16.11 -13.33 5.10
CA LEU A 59 -15.09 -14.34 5.34
C LEU A 59 -14.65 -14.41 6.80
N ASN A 60 -14.42 -15.63 7.29
CA ASN A 60 -13.76 -15.84 8.58
C ASN A 60 -12.27 -15.42 8.52
N ARG A 61 -11.67 -15.21 9.71
CA ARG A 61 -10.29 -14.71 9.84
C ARG A 61 -9.24 -15.57 9.12
N ASN A 62 -9.33 -16.90 9.20
CA ASN A 62 -8.35 -17.80 8.58
C ASN A 62 -8.45 -17.76 7.06
N THR A 63 -9.67 -17.72 6.53
CA THR A 63 -9.93 -17.60 5.09
C THR A 63 -9.44 -16.25 4.56
N LYS A 64 -9.61 -15.15 5.33
CA LYS A 64 -9.04 -13.85 4.99
C LYS A 64 -7.52 -13.93 4.84
N TYR A 65 -6.81 -14.56 5.79
CA TYR A 65 -5.36 -14.72 5.69
C TYR A 65 -4.94 -15.55 4.49
N LYS A 66 -5.65 -16.65 4.20
CA LYS A 66 -5.41 -17.47 3.00
C LYS A 66 -5.50 -16.64 1.73
N PHE A 67 -6.60 -15.90 1.54
CA PHE A 67 -6.78 -15.11 0.31
C PHE A 67 -5.83 -13.93 0.23
N LYS A 68 -5.51 -13.25 1.34
CA LYS A 68 -4.43 -12.23 1.36
C LYS A 68 -3.09 -12.79 0.87
N LYS A 69 -2.75 -14.05 1.22
CA LYS A 69 -1.55 -14.72 0.72
C LYS A 69 -1.65 -15.01 -0.79
N ILE A 70 -2.79 -15.54 -1.24
CA ILE A 70 -3.03 -15.77 -2.69
C ILE A 70 -2.87 -14.46 -3.47
N PHE A 71 -3.50 -13.38 -3.02
CA PHE A 71 -3.39 -12.05 -3.65
C PHE A 71 -1.94 -11.59 -3.81
N LYS A 72 -1.07 -11.83 -2.81
CA LYS A 72 0.37 -11.54 -2.94
C LYS A 72 1.05 -12.41 -3.99
N GLU A 73 0.73 -13.70 -4.06
CA GLU A 73 1.34 -14.66 -4.99
C GLU A 73 0.91 -14.45 -6.45
N ILE A 74 -0.35 -14.06 -6.68
CA ILE A 74 -0.91 -13.85 -8.01
C ILE A 74 -0.72 -12.41 -8.54
N SER A 75 0.10 -11.60 -7.88
CA SER A 75 0.32 -10.20 -8.27
C SER A 75 1.64 -10.05 -9.00
N PRO A 76 1.65 -10.04 -10.35
CA PRO A 76 2.87 -9.85 -11.12
C PRO A 76 3.47 -8.45 -10.98
N ILE A 77 2.68 -7.48 -10.51
CA ILE A 77 3.11 -6.11 -10.26
C ILE A 77 2.88 -5.79 -8.79
N ASP A 78 3.96 -5.50 -8.08
CA ASP A 78 3.96 -4.87 -6.76
C ASP A 78 4.64 -3.49 -6.89
N LEU A 79 3.86 -2.42 -6.74
CA LEU A 79 4.39 -1.05 -6.81
C LEU A 79 5.11 -0.65 -5.51
N THR A 80 4.96 -1.43 -4.45
CA THR A 80 5.51 -1.13 -3.11
C THR A 80 7.01 -0.95 -3.14
N ASP A 81 7.73 -1.81 -3.87
CA ASP A 81 9.19 -1.72 -3.95
C ASP A 81 9.64 -0.44 -4.67
N LEU A 82 8.95 -0.07 -5.75
CA LEU A 82 9.21 1.18 -6.47
C LEU A 82 8.95 2.39 -5.57
N MET A 83 7.85 2.37 -4.80
CA MET A 83 7.52 3.44 -3.85
C MET A 83 8.56 3.52 -2.72
N LYS A 84 8.98 2.40 -2.15
CA LYS A 84 10.05 2.34 -1.13
C LYS A 84 11.37 2.89 -1.64
N GLN A 85 11.78 2.51 -2.85
CA GLN A 85 13.00 3.02 -3.47
C GLN A 85 12.92 4.53 -3.72
N THR A 86 11.78 5.00 -4.23
CA THR A 86 11.56 6.43 -4.50
C THR A 86 11.54 7.24 -3.22
N LEU A 87 10.90 6.72 -2.16
CA LEU A 87 10.89 7.36 -0.84
C LEU A 87 12.31 7.47 -0.29
N LYS A 88 13.09 6.39 -0.30
CA LYS A 88 14.50 6.39 0.16
C LYS A 88 15.38 7.37 -0.63
N ALA A 89 15.20 7.43 -1.95
CA ALA A 89 15.96 8.37 -2.79
C ALA A 89 15.66 9.84 -2.44
N ASN A 90 14.43 10.15 -2.02
CA ASN A 90 13.99 11.51 -1.69
C ASN A 90 13.96 11.80 -0.18
N GLU A 91 14.27 10.82 0.67
CA GLU A 91 14.11 10.89 2.13
C GLU A 91 14.82 12.11 2.73
N LYS A 92 16.08 12.34 2.35
CA LYS A 92 16.86 13.48 2.83
C LYS A 92 16.25 14.83 2.46
N GLN A 93 15.65 14.94 1.28
CA GLN A 93 15.02 16.18 0.82
C GLN A 93 13.71 16.43 1.56
N LEU A 94 12.89 15.38 1.71
CA LEU A 94 11.63 15.45 2.45
C LEU A 94 11.86 15.75 3.94
N GLN A 95 12.87 15.13 4.55
CA GLN A 95 13.25 15.43 5.93
C GLN A 95 13.69 16.89 6.09
N LYS A 96 14.47 17.45 5.15
CA LYS A 96 14.81 18.88 5.17
C LYS A 96 13.59 19.78 5.08
N GLN A 97 12.57 19.40 4.30
CA GLN A 97 11.31 20.16 4.21
C GLN A 97 10.53 20.12 5.53
N ILE A 98 10.52 18.98 6.22
CA ILE A 98 9.92 18.86 7.56
C ILE A 98 10.70 19.70 8.59
N ASP A 99 12.02 19.53 8.62
CA ASP A 99 12.92 20.25 9.54
C ASP A 99 12.81 21.77 9.39
N PHE A 100 12.59 22.26 8.16
CA PHE A 100 12.37 23.68 7.89
C PHE A 100 11.23 24.25 8.74
N TRP A 101 10.07 23.59 8.73
CA TRP A 101 8.92 24.03 9.51
C TRP A 101 9.16 23.89 11.02
N GLN A 102 9.87 22.85 11.47
CA GLN A 102 10.16 22.65 12.89
C GLN A 102 11.16 23.66 13.47
N ARG A 103 12.01 24.29 12.64
CA ARG A 103 12.97 25.30 13.11
C ARG A 103 12.28 26.59 13.57
N GLU A 104 11.21 27.02 12.91
CA GLU A 104 10.48 28.23 13.31
C GLU A 104 9.70 28.07 14.63
N PHE A 105 9.36 26.84 15.04
CA PHE A 105 8.64 26.61 16.31
C PHE A 105 9.56 26.52 17.54
N ARG A 106 10.89 26.62 17.39
CA ARG A 106 11.82 26.67 18.53
C ARG A 106 11.83 28.01 19.28
N PHE A 107 11.10 29.02 18.80
CA PHE A 107 10.97 30.32 19.46
C PHE A 107 9.92 30.37 20.59
N TRP A 108 9.17 29.27 20.80
CA TRP A 108 8.14 29.18 21.85
C TRP A 108 8.56 28.20 22.97
N LYS A 109 9.78 28.37 23.48
CA LYS A 109 10.23 27.78 24.75
C LYS A 109 10.64 28.86 25.72
#